data_AF-A0A2I7N832-F1
#
_entry.id   AF-A0A2I7N832-F1
#
_cell.length_a   1.000
_cell.length_b   1.000
_cell.length_c   1.000
_cell.angle_alpha   90.00
_cell.angle_beta   90.00
_cell.angle_gamma   90.00
#
_symmetry.space_group_name_H-M   'P 1'
#
loop_
_entity.id
_entity.type
_entity.pdbx_description
1 polymer ?
#
loop_
_entity_poly.entity_id
_entity_poly.type
_entity_poly.pdbx_seq_one_letter_code
_entity_poly.pdbx_strand_id
1 'polypeptide(L)'
;MSFSPANGLSGSNSVGGFPDISLTFSEAIVENSIVAAGAVRLQKADGTPVPIGYISKSNGDKTYTFKPSSNLKGGTYKLIVNSTMISDIYGNKLGTDTDEVVTTFNSASRIFVTSGAWNGDLGGLGGADNKCMNDDNNPNKGNTSYQYKALLGANDVCKNHFFECLDWDHQQRFPGTNWVLYPDTNYYRSDGTTLITTSTAEAKLPSSNGNWTNNISFQTEAWTGFTADWTIQTITLIDNYACDNWTVGNNLSVEGHYGNPSSTGASTWSGSSRNCGQVQYSIYCVLQ
;
A
#
# COMPACT_ATOMS: atom_id res chain seq x y z
N MET A 1 -1.07 -23.38 -16.27
CA MET A 1 -0.72 -22.60 -15.07
C MET A 1 -1.36 -21.22 -15.18
N SER A 2 -1.81 -20.64 -14.07
CA SER A 2 -2.17 -19.22 -13.99
C SER A 2 -1.26 -18.49 -13.01
N PHE A 3 -1.16 -17.18 -13.15
CA PHE A 3 -0.25 -16.35 -12.37
C PHE A 3 -0.88 -15.01 -12.02
N SER A 4 -0.43 -14.44 -10.90
CA SER A 4 -0.72 -13.08 -10.47
C SER A 4 0.58 -12.44 -9.98
N PRO A 5 0.90 -11.18 -10.32
CA PRO A 5 0.10 -10.28 -11.15
C PRO A 5 0.03 -10.76 -12.60
N ALA A 6 -1.09 -10.48 -13.28
CA ALA A 6 -1.22 -10.79 -14.70
C ALA A 6 -0.27 -9.92 -15.54
N ASN A 7 0.03 -10.37 -16.76
CA ASN A 7 0.91 -9.63 -17.68
C ASN A 7 0.37 -8.22 -17.91
N GLY A 8 1.19 -7.20 -17.63
CA GLY A 8 0.78 -5.81 -17.79
C GLY A 8 1.88 -4.81 -17.46
N LEU A 9 2.17 -3.93 -18.43
CA LEU A 9 3.15 -2.84 -18.30
C LEU A 9 2.51 -1.45 -18.15
N SER A 10 1.18 -1.36 -18.14
CA SER A 10 0.49 -0.10 -17.85
C SER A 10 0.36 0.07 -16.34
N GLY A 11 0.41 1.30 -15.82
CA GLY A 11 0.29 1.50 -14.38
C GLY A 11 -1.10 1.17 -13.82
N SER A 12 -2.10 0.94 -14.68
CA SER A 12 -3.39 0.30 -14.35
C SER A 12 -3.29 -1.17 -13.92
N ASN A 13 -2.16 -1.82 -14.22
CA ASN A 13 -1.82 -3.19 -13.81
C ASN A 13 -0.64 -3.24 -12.83
N SER A 14 -0.15 -2.07 -12.38
CA SER A 14 0.89 -2.05 -11.36
C SER A 14 0.41 -2.63 -10.04
N VAL A 15 1.32 -3.31 -9.37
CA VAL A 15 1.15 -3.76 -8.00
C VAL A 15 1.93 -2.87 -7.06
N GLY A 16 1.50 -2.79 -5.80
CA GLY A 16 2.16 -2.01 -4.77
C GLY A 16 3.63 -2.39 -4.59
N GLY A 17 4.35 -1.64 -3.74
CA GLY A 17 5.77 -1.86 -3.50
C GLY A 17 6.09 -3.21 -2.87
N PHE A 18 5.11 -3.93 -2.30
CA PHE A 18 5.34 -5.22 -1.65
C PHE A 18 4.30 -6.27 -2.05
N PRO A 19 4.28 -6.68 -3.32
CA PRO A 19 3.19 -7.47 -3.86
C PRO A 19 3.27 -8.95 -3.50
N ASP A 20 2.11 -9.58 -3.38
CA ASP A 20 1.98 -11.03 -3.47
C ASP A 20 2.07 -11.46 -4.94
N ILE A 21 3.03 -12.33 -5.24
CA ILE A 21 3.22 -12.91 -6.57
C ILE A 21 2.86 -14.39 -6.48
N SER A 22 1.84 -14.84 -7.20
CA SER A 22 1.35 -16.22 -7.08
C SER A 22 1.42 -16.99 -8.39
N LEU A 23 1.79 -18.28 -8.31
CA LEU A 23 1.64 -19.27 -9.37
C LEU A 23 0.62 -20.32 -8.94
N THR A 24 -0.36 -20.60 -9.80
CA THR A 24 -1.35 -21.67 -9.60
C THR A 24 -1.23 -22.72 -10.71
N PHE A 25 -0.95 -23.94 -10.29
CA PHE A 25 -0.74 -25.10 -11.14
C PHE A 25 -2.07 -25.88 -11.31
N SER A 26 -2.17 -26.68 -12.37
CA SER A 26 -3.31 -27.57 -12.60
C SER A 26 -3.39 -28.71 -11.58
N GLU A 27 -2.24 -29.05 -10.99
CA GLU A 27 -2.05 -30.15 -10.04
C GLU A 27 -1.06 -29.77 -8.94
N ALA A 28 -0.98 -30.61 -7.91
CA ALA A 28 -0.12 -30.35 -6.77
C ALA A 28 1.36 -30.53 -7.15
N ILE A 29 2.21 -29.63 -6.66
CA ILE A 29 3.65 -29.61 -6.93
C ILE A 29 4.43 -30.11 -5.72
N VAL A 30 5.50 -30.88 -5.95
CA VAL A 30 6.44 -31.27 -4.90
C VAL A 30 7.12 -30.01 -4.36
N GLU A 31 6.89 -29.71 -3.08
CA GLU A 31 7.36 -28.47 -2.44
C GLU A 31 8.85 -28.23 -2.64
N ASN A 32 9.69 -29.24 -2.39
CA ASN A 32 11.14 -29.15 -2.56
C ASN A 32 11.58 -28.81 -3.99
N SER A 33 10.76 -29.08 -5.00
CA SER A 33 11.08 -28.80 -6.40
C SER A 33 10.89 -27.32 -6.75
N ILE A 34 9.90 -26.64 -6.16
CA ILE A 34 9.56 -25.25 -6.45
C ILE A 34 10.26 -24.25 -5.53
N VAL A 35 10.59 -24.65 -4.30
CA VAL A 35 11.39 -23.82 -3.37
C VAL A 35 12.89 -23.98 -3.58
N ALA A 36 13.32 -24.88 -4.47
CA ALA A 36 14.72 -25.06 -4.82
C ALA A 36 15.30 -23.76 -5.42
N ALA A 37 16.53 -23.42 -5.02
CA ALA A 37 17.22 -22.24 -5.51
C ALA A 37 17.30 -22.26 -7.05
N GLY A 38 16.75 -21.24 -7.70
CA GLY A 38 16.71 -21.11 -9.16
C GLY A 38 15.46 -21.68 -9.85
N ALA A 39 14.61 -22.44 -9.14
CA ALA A 39 13.35 -22.95 -9.69
C ALA A 39 12.38 -21.80 -10.02
N VAL A 40 12.30 -20.79 -9.14
CA VAL A 40 11.57 -19.55 -9.36
C VAL A 40 12.50 -18.37 -9.06
N ARG A 41 12.55 -17.40 -9.96
CA ARG A 41 13.38 -16.20 -9.86
C ARG A 41 12.54 -14.96 -10.10
N LEU A 42 12.72 -13.95 -9.27
CA LEU A 42 12.21 -12.61 -9.50
C LEU A 42 13.37 -11.73 -9.98
N GLN A 43 13.16 -10.97 -11.05
CA GLN A 43 14.17 -10.09 -11.62
C GLN A 43 13.56 -8.76 -12.06
N LYS A 44 14.37 -7.71 -12.10
CA LYS A 44 14.04 -6.48 -12.83
C LYS A 44 14.12 -6.72 -14.34
N ALA A 45 13.54 -5.81 -15.12
CA ALA A 45 13.60 -5.88 -16.58
C ALA A 45 15.05 -5.87 -17.13
N ASP A 46 15.98 -5.25 -16.42
CA ASP A 46 17.42 -5.21 -16.72
C ASP A 46 18.18 -6.50 -16.37
N GLY A 47 17.50 -7.50 -15.80
CA GLY A 47 18.08 -8.78 -15.39
C GLY A 47 18.62 -8.83 -13.96
N THR A 48 18.60 -7.70 -13.23
CA THR A 48 19.03 -7.66 -11.82
C THR A 48 18.16 -8.59 -10.96
N PRO A 49 18.74 -9.56 -10.24
CA PRO A 49 17.98 -10.42 -9.33
C PRO A 49 17.33 -9.64 -8.19
N VAL A 50 16.11 -10.05 -7.83
CA VAL A 50 15.39 -9.56 -6.67
C VAL A 50 15.17 -10.75 -5.74
N PRO A 51 15.68 -10.71 -4.50
CA PRO A 51 15.54 -11.85 -3.60
C PRO A 51 14.07 -12.06 -3.20
N ILE A 52 13.66 -13.33 -3.19
CA ILE A 52 12.39 -13.78 -2.64
C ILE A 52 12.62 -14.08 -1.16
N GLY A 53 11.85 -13.45 -0.27
CA GLY A 53 12.02 -13.57 1.18
C GLY A 53 11.13 -14.63 1.81
N TYR A 54 9.92 -14.81 1.28
CA TYR A 54 8.95 -15.74 1.84
C TYR A 54 8.17 -16.44 0.73
N ILE A 55 7.92 -17.74 0.92
CA ILE A 55 7.10 -18.57 0.04
C ILE A 55 6.04 -19.24 0.90
N SER A 56 4.78 -19.16 0.48
CA SER A 56 3.66 -19.87 1.10
C SER A 56 2.92 -20.70 0.07
N LYS A 57 2.22 -21.74 0.54
CA LYS A 57 1.42 -22.63 -0.29
C LYS A 57 -0.02 -22.69 0.18
N SER A 58 -0.93 -22.91 -0.76
CA SER A 58 -2.36 -23.04 -0.52
C SER A 58 -3.02 -23.91 -1.58
N ASN A 59 -4.34 -24.09 -1.47
CA ASN A 59 -5.15 -24.81 -2.46
C ASN A 59 -4.67 -26.26 -2.71
N GLY A 60 -4.27 -26.96 -1.64
CA GLY A 60 -3.74 -28.33 -1.73
C GLY A 60 -2.43 -28.41 -2.52
N ASP A 61 -1.48 -27.53 -2.20
CA ASP A 61 -0.14 -27.43 -2.82
C ASP A 61 -0.18 -27.15 -4.33
N LYS A 62 -1.26 -26.52 -4.80
CA LYS A 62 -1.41 -26.06 -6.19
C LYS A 62 -1.09 -24.59 -6.37
N THR A 63 -1.16 -23.78 -5.31
CA THR A 63 -0.92 -22.35 -5.39
C THR A 63 0.26 -21.99 -4.50
N TYR A 64 1.29 -21.39 -5.09
CA TYR A 64 2.47 -20.90 -4.38
C TYR A 64 2.54 -19.39 -4.50
N THR A 65 2.66 -18.70 -3.36
CA THR A 65 2.79 -17.25 -3.27
C THR A 65 4.18 -16.88 -2.80
N PHE A 66 4.86 -16.07 -3.59
CA PHE A 66 6.21 -15.56 -3.41
C PHE A 66 6.13 -14.09 -3.00
N LYS A 67 6.75 -13.75 -1.87
CA LYS A 67 6.95 -12.36 -1.44
C LYS A 67 8.42 -11.95 -1.60
N PRO A 68 8.71 -10.79 -2.20
CA PRO A 68 10.05 -10.21 -2.20
C PRO A 68 10.60 -10.06 -0.77
N SER A 69 11.93 -10.08 -0.61
CA SER A 69 12.56 -9.87 0.71
C SER A 69 12.54 -8.40 1.17
N SER A 70 12.24 -7.49 0.26
CA SER A 70 12.18 -6.05 0.48
C SER A 70 11.23 -5.39 -0.52
N ASN A 71 10.87 -4.13 -0.27
CA ASN A 71 10.01 -3.37 -1.17
C ASN A 71 10.65 -3.23 -2.56
N LEU A 72 9.86 -3.56 -3.58
CA LEU A 72 10.16 -3.37 -4.99
C LEU A 72 10.14 -1.88 -5.31
N LYS A 73 11.28 -1.35 -5.75
CA LYS A 73 11.37 0.02 -6.28
C LYS A 73 10.51 0.17 -7.54
N GLY A 74 10.14 1.40 -7.87
CA GLY A 74 9.43 1.71 -9.12
C GLY A 74 10.13 1.09 -10.34
N GLY A 75 9.39 0.34 -11.16
CA GLY A 75 9.94 -0.25 -12.40
C GLY A 75 9.28 -1.56 -12.83
N THR A 76 9.82 -2.15 -13.89
CA THR A 76 9.32 -3.41 -14.46
C THR A 76 10.07 -4.62 -13.91
N TYR A 77 9.32 -5.66 -13.58
CA TYR A 77 9.79 -6.91 -12.99
C TYR A 77 9.26 -8.11 -13.78
N LYS A 78 10.00 -9.21 -13.73
CA LYS A 78 9.72 -10.48 -14.39
C LYS A 78 9.77 -11.59 -13.36
N LEU A 79 8.77 -12.45 -13.37
CA LEU A 79 8.85 -13.76 -12.71
C LEU A 79 9.30 -14.78 -13.75
N ILE A 80 10.36 -15.52 -13.42
CA ILE A 80 10.98 -16.50 -14.30
C ILE A 80 10.96 -17.85 -13.61
N VAL A 81 10.55 -18.87 -14.34
CA VAL A 81 10.46 -20.25 -13.86
C VAL A 81 11.46 -21.12 -14.62
N ASN A 82 12.18 -21.97 -13.88
CA ASN A 82 12.92 -23.08 -14.45
C ASN A 82 12.04 -24.33 -14.39
N SER A 83 11.32 -24.58 -15.48
CA SER A 83 10.33 -25.64 -15.62
C SER A 83 10.94 -27.04 -15.56
N THR A 84 12.26 -27.18 -15.74
CA THR A 84 12.99 -28.45 -15.56
C THR A 84 13.20 -28.83 -14.09
N MET A 85 13.18 -27.86 -13.18
CA MET A 85 13.39 -28.09 -11.75
C MET A 85 12.09 -28.48 -11.04
N ILE A 86 10.97 -27.92 -11.48
CA ILE A 86 9.66 -28.11 -10.87
C ILE A 86 9.03 -29.43 -11.32
N SER A 87 8.50 -30.21 -10.38
CA SER A 87 7.79 -31.46 -10.66
C SER A 87 6.48 -31.60 -9.89
N ASP A 88 5.52 -32.28 -10.50
CA ASP A 88 4.32 -32.74 -9.81
C ASP A 88 4.65 -33.83 -8.76
N ILE A 89 3.65 -34.25 -7.99
CA ILE A 89 3.76 -35.31 -6.97
C ILE A 89 4.09 -36.71 -7.54
N TYR A 90 4.01 -36.89 -8.85
CA TYR A 90 4.36 -38.15 -9.54
C TYR A 90 5.75 -38.09 -10.19
N GLY A 91 6.47 -36.97 -10.06
CA GLY A 91 7.81 -36.75 -10.60
C GLY A 91 7.84 -36.26 -12.05
N ASN A 92 6.70 -35.97 -12.67
CA ASN A 92 6.66 -35.38 -14.00
C ASN A 92 7.14 -33.93 -13.92
N LYS A 93 8.02 -33.54 -14.84
CA LYS A 93 8.53 -32.17 -14.91
C LYS A 93 7.47 -31.24 -15.50
N LEU A 94 7.45 -29.99 -15.03
CA LEU A 94 6.58 -28.95 -15.55
C LEU A 94 6.83 -28.69 -17.05
N GLY A 95 8.10 -28.73 -17.46
CA GLY A 95 8.50 -28.52 -18.85
C GLY A 95 10.00 -28.69 -19.06
N THR A 96 10.49 -28.23 -20.22
CA THR A 96 11.90 -28.33 -20.63
C THR A 96 12.66 -27.00 -20.56
N ASP A 97 11.96 -25.89 -20.34
CA ASP A 97 12.56 -24.56 -20.35
C ASP A 97 13.26 -24.24 -19.03
N THR A 98 14.45 -23.65 -19.11
CA THR A 98 15.22 -23.22 -17.93
C THR A 98 14.94 -21.77 -17.51
N ASP A 99 14.36 -20.99 -18.42
CA ASP A 99 14.16 -19.54 -18.33
C ASP A 99 12.81 -19.11 -18.93
N GLU A 100 11.72 -19.67 -18.42
CA GLU A 100 10.36 -19.30 -18.84
C GLU A 100 9.92 -18.02 -18.12
N VAL A 101 9.74 -16.91 -18.84
CA VAL A 101 9.14 -15.69 -18.28
C VAL A 101 7.63 -15.90 -18.19
N VAL A 102 7.13 -16.20 -16.99
CA VAL A 102 5.71 -16.50 -16.78
C VAL A 102 4.87 -15.24 -16.59
N THR A 103 5.43 -14.19 -15.98
CA THR A 103 4.75 -12.88 -15.93
C THR A 103 5.73 -11.71 -15.96
N THR A 104 5.28 -10.61 -16.56
CA THR A 104 5.93 -9.29 -16.48
C THR A 104 4.94 -8.26 -15.93
N PHE A 105 5.35 -7.54 -14.89
CA PHE A 105 4.53 -6.57 -14.19
C PHE A 105 5.34 -5.34 -13.77
N ASN A 106 4.67 -4.25 -13.42
CA ASN A 106 5.32 -3.08 -12.84
C ASN A 106 5.09 -3.02 -11.33
N SER A 107 6.14 -2.69 -10.57
CA SER A 107 5.97 -2.17 -9.21
C SER A 107 5.76 -0.66 -9.32
N ALA A 108 4.57 -0.21 -8.94
CA ALA A 108 4.27 1.19 -8.68
C ALA A 108 2.99 1.26 -7.85
N SER A 109 2.95 2.18 -6.89
CA SER A 109 1.75 2.36 -6.09
C SER A 109 0.86 3.46 -6.69
N ARG A 110 -0.38 3.51 -6.23
CA ARG A 110 -1.36 4.54 -6.62
C ARG A 110 -1.85 5.26 -5.40
N ILE A 111 -2.04 6.57 -5.56
CA ILE A 111 -2.75 7.39 -4.58
C ILE A 111 -3.94 8.03 -5.29
N PHE A 112 -5.11 7.96 -4.65
CA PHE A 112 -6.26 8.74 -5.05
C PHE A 112 -6.85 9.46 -3.84
N VAL A 113 -7.70 10.43 -4.11
CA VAL A 113 -8.53 11.08 -3.08
C VAL A 113 -9.95 10.57 -3.24
N THR A 114 -10.58 10.19 -2.13
CA THR A 114 -11.96 9.71 -2.14
C THR A 114 -12.92 10.71 -2.81
N SER A 115 -13.95 10.18 -3.44
CA SER A 115 -15.10 10.96 -3.90
C SER A 115 -16.01 11.33 -2.73
N GLY A 116 -16.09 10.47 -1.71
CA GLY A 116 -16.74 10.76 -0.44
C GLY A 116 -15.91 11.68 0.45
N ALA A 117 -16.62 12.44 1.29
CA ALA A 117 -16.06 13.28 2.33
C ALA A 117 -16.77 12.98 3.66
N TRP A 118 -16.03 13.04 4.77
CA TRP A 118 -16.53 12.70 6.10
C TRP A 118 -16.00 13.66 7.15
N ASN A 119 -16.74 13.77 8.25
CA ASN A 119 -16.23 14.32 9.49
C ASN A 119 -15.08 13.44 10.04
N GLY A 120 -14.50 13.84 11.16
CA GLY A 120 -13.36 13.15 11.77
C GLY A 120 -13.65 11.75 12.31
N ASP A 121 -14.92 11.33 12.41
CA ASP A 121 -15.29 9.96 12.74
C ASP A 121 -15.25 9.10 11.48
N LEU A 122 -14.09 8.51 11.23
CA LEU A 122 -13.88 7.60 10.12
C LEU A 122 -14.12 6.14 10.52
N GLY A 123 -14.51 5.86 11.77
CA GLY A 123 -14.56 4.52 12.34
C GLY A 123 -13.17 3.96 12.62
N GLY A 124 -12.23 4.81 13.03
CA GLY A 124 -10.83 4.45 13.23
C GLY A 124 -10.06 4.22 11.91
N LEU A 125 -8.82 3.75 12.02
CA LEU A 125 -8.01 3.43 10.83
C LEU A 125 -8.63 2.31 9.97
N GLY A 126 -9.22 1.29 10.60
CA GLY A 126 -9.91 0.21 9.89
C GLY A 126 -11.14 0.71 9.13
N GLY A 127 -11.92 1.61 9.73
CA GLY A 127 -13.05 2.26 9.06
C GLY A 127 -12.60 3.14 7.89
N ALA A 128 -11.51 3.90 8.06
CA ALA A 128 -10.93 4.70 6.98
C ALA A 128 -10.42 3.84 5.81
N ASP A 129 -9.76 2.72 6.10
CA ASP A 129 -9.33 1.75 5.08
C ASP A 129 -10.53 1.16 4.34
N ASN A 130 -11.61 0.83 5.05
CA ASN A 130 -12.87 0.38 4.43
C ASN A 130 -13.51 1.45 3.53
N LYS A 131 -13.44 2.73 3.91
CA LYS A 131 -13.87 3.82 3.03
C LYS A 131 -13.05 3.86 1.75
N CYS A 132 -11.72 3.73 1.84
CA CYS A 132 -10.84 3.64 0.67
C CYS A 132 -11.19 2.45 -0.24
N MET A 133 -11.45 1.28 0.33
CA MET A 133 -11.80 0.08 -0.43
C MET A 133 -13.11 0.23 -1.21
N ASN A 134 -14.07 0.98 -0.68
CA ASN A 134 -15.42 1.09 -1.23
C ASN A 134 -15.69 2.39 -1.99
N ASP A 135 -14.76 3.33 -2.03
CA ASP A 135 -14.95 4.63 -2.71
C ASP A 135 -15.01 4.47 -4.24
N ASP A 136 -15.82 5.30 -4.92
CA ASP A 136 -15.99 5.25 -6.37
C ASP A 136 -14.72 5.66 -7.15
N ASN A 137 -13.81 6.42 -6.53
CA ASN A 137 -12.51 6.74 -7.12
C ASN A 137 -11.49 5.60 -6.98
N ASN A 138 -11.81 4.50 -6.29
CA ASN A 138 -10.97 3.31 -6.27
C ASN A 138 -11.02 2.63 -7.65
N PRO A 139 -9.92 2.63 -8.43
CA PRO A 139 -9.91 2.04 -9.78
C PRO A 139 -10.05 0.52 -9.78
N ASN A 140 -9.92 -0.12 -8.61
CA ASN A 140 -10.04 -1.55 -8.41
C ASN A 140 -11.21 -1.90 -7.47
N LYS A 141 -12.21 -1.01 -7.32
CA LYS A 141 -13.40 -1.25 -6.49
C LYS A 141 -14.04 -2.60 -6.86
N GLY A 142 -14.29 -3.43 -5.84
CA GLY A 142 -14.86 -4.77 -5.99
C GLY A 142 -13.85 -5.86 -6.38
N ASN A 143 -12.59 -5.54 -6.64
CA ASN A 143 -11.54 -6.52 -6.86
C ASN A 143 -10.71 -6.74 -5.58
N THR A 144 -10.91 -7.88 -4.94
CA THR A 144 -10.28 -8.23 -3.65
C THR A 144 -8.78 -8.50 -3.74
N SER A 145 -8.20 -8.60 -4.94
CA SER A 145 -6.75 -8.76 -5.14
C SER A 145 -5.97 -7.46 -4.93
N TYR A 146 -6.65 -6.32 -4.89
CA TYR A 146 -6.05 -5.01 -4.66
C TYR A 146 -6.59 -4.43 -3.37
N GLN A 147 -5.69 -4.02 -2.47
CA GLN A 147 -6.06 -3.40 -1.20
C GLN A 147 -5.63 -1.94 -1.19
N TYR A 148 -6.50 -1.09 -0.65
CA TYR A 148 -6.22 0.33 -0.46
C TYR A 148 -6.37 0.67 1.01
N LYS A 149 -5.39 1.40 1.53
CA LYS A 149 -5.39 1.90 2.90
C LYS A 149 -5.32 3.41 2.92
N ALA A 150 -5.95 4.02 3.92
CA ALA A 150 -5.97 5.46 4.10
C ALA A 150 -4.59 5.98 4.55
N LEU A 151 -4.08 7.03 3.90
CA LEU A 151 -2.89 7.74 4.35
C LEU A 151 -3.27 8.73 5.45
N LEU A 152 -3.39 8.20 6.67
CA LEU A 152 -3.78 8.92 7.87
C LEU A 152 -2.79 8.67 9.00
N GLY A 153 -2.50 9.71 9.76
CA GLY A 153 -1.77 9.64 11.00
C GLY A 153 -2.71 9.20 12.10
N ALA A 154 -2.31 8.21 12.89
CA ALA A 154 -2.94 7.89 14.15
C ALA A 154 -1.87 7.48 15.16
N ASN A 155 -2.00 7.95 16.39
CA ASN A 155 -1.08 7.61 17.47
C ASN A 155 -1.87 7.02 18.62
N ASP A 156 -1.24 6.14 19.37
CA ASP A 156 -1.90 5.60 20.54
C ASP A 156 -1.95 6.67 21.64
N VAL A 157 -3.15 6.95 22.16
CA VAL A 157 -3.38 7.90 23.26
C VAL A 157 -2.84 7.34 24.59
N CYS A 158 -2.38 6.08 24.61
CA CYS A 158 -1.87 5.35 25.76
C CYS A 158 -0.57 5.83 26.40
N LYS A 159 -0.13 7.08 26.22
CA LYS A 159 1.08 7.55 26.91
C LYS A 159 0.93 7.59 28.43
N ASN A 160 -0.28 7.73 29.00
CA ASN A 160 -0.47 7.83 30.45
C ASN A 160 -1.51 6.89 31.12
N HIS A 161 -2.22 6.02 30.39
CA HIS A 161 -3.11 5.01 30.99
C HIS A 161 -2.50 3.61 30.82
N PHE A 162 -1.54 3.29 31.70
CA PHE A 162 -0.76 2.04 31.68
C PHE A 162 -1.61 0.73 31.76
N PHE A 163 -2.91 0.82 32.05
CA PHE A 163 -3.79 -0.34 32.27
C PHE A 163 -5.00 -0.46 31.33
N GLU A 164 -5.33 0.56 30.51
CA GLU A 164 -6.54 0.55 29.67
C GLU A 164 -6.28 0.15 28.20
N CYS A 165 -5.01 -0.07 27.83
CA CYS A 165 -4.60 -0.38 26.45
C CYS A 165 -4.58 -1.89 26.16
N LEU A 166 -5.36 -2.65 26.92
CA LEU A 166 -5.53 -4.09 26.71
C LEU A 166 -6.65 -4.41 25.72
N ASP A 167 -7.36 -3.40 25.23
CA ASP A 167 -8.37 -3.56 24.19
C ASP A 167 -7.76 -3.50 22.78
N TRP A 168 -8.26 -4.37 21.90
CA TRP A 168 -7.68 -4.74 20.61
C TRP A 168 -7.72 -3.65 19.50
N ASP A 169 -8.05 -2.40 19.81
CA ASP A 169 -8.35 -1.37 18.79
C ASP A 169 -7.35 -0.19 18.74
N HIS A 170 -6.21 -0.29 19.43
CA HIS A 170 -5.19 0.76 19.41
C HIS A 170 -4.30 0.66 18.18
N GLN A 171 -4.80 1.15 17.04
CA GLN A 171 -4.05 1.17 15.80
C GLN A 171 -3.26 2.47 15.65
N GLN A 172 -1.93 2.34 15.61
CA GLN A 172 -1.03 3.41 15.22
C GLN A 172 -0.80 3.39 13.71
N ARG A 173 -0.56 4.55 13.09
CA ARG A 173 -0.10 4.66 11.70
C ARG A 173 0.78 5.88 11.52
N PHE A 174 2.07 5.63 11.32
CA PHE A 174 3.10 6.64 11.01
C PHE A 174 4.28 5.94 10.33
N PRO A 175 5.21 6.68 9.68
CA PRO A 175 6.35 6.07 9.00
C PRO A 175 7.06 5.02 9.88
N GLY A 176 7.11 3.77 9.41
CA GLY A 176 7.70 2.63 10.13
C GLY A 176 6.70 1.73 10.89
N THR A 177 5.48 2.18 11.17
CA THR A 177 4.45 1.40 11.89
C THR A 177 3.11 1.44 11.16
N ASN A 178 2.57 0.27 10.77
CA ASN A 178 1.32 0.15 10.00
C ASN A 178 1.25 1.08 8.78
N TRP A 179 2.43 1.36 8.20
CA TRP A 179 2.61 2.41 7.21
C TRP A 179 2.08 1.99 5.85
N VAL A 180 1.61 2.96 5.06
CA VAL A 180 0.91 2.70 3.79
C VAL A 180 1.72 3.08 2.56
N LEU A 181 2.79 3.84 2.73
CA LEU A 181 3.72 4.15 1.66
C LEU A 181 4.93 3.22 1.74
N TYR A 182 5.49 2.91 0.58
CA TYR A 182 6.74 2.18 0.39
C TYR A 182 7.90 3.13 0.07
N PRO A 183 9.15 2.84 0.49
CA PRO A 183 10.35 3.58 0.10
C PRO A 183 10.60 3.57 -1.41
N ASP A 184 11.22 4.64 -1.93
CA ASP A 184 11.71 4.73 -3.32
C ASP A 184 10.68 4.27 -4.38
N THR A 185 9.41 4.58 -4.14
CA THR A 185 8.28 4.07 -4.93
C THR A 185 7.63 5.21 -5.70
N ASN A 186 7.39 4.99 -6.99
CA ASN A 186 6.62 5.92 -7.80
C ASN A 186 5.15 5.79 -7.46
N TYR A 187 4.51 6.94 -7.19
CA TYR A 187 3.07 7.02 -6.94
C TYR A 187 2.40 7.69 -8.13
N TYR A 188 1.40 7.01 -8.67
CA TYR A 188 0.58 7.50 -9.76
C TYR A 188 -0.82 7.85 -9.26
N ARG A 189 -1.54 8.69 -10.01
CA ARG A 189 -2.97 8.87 -9.78
C ARG A 189 -3.74 7.58 -10.04
N SER A 190 -5.05 7.58 -9.74
CA SER A 190 -5.95 6.46 -10.03
C SER A 190 -5.96 6.05 -11.52
N ASP A 191 -5.66 6.97 -12.44
CA ASP A 191 -5.49 6.71 -13.88
C ASP A 191 -4.34 5.74 -14.22
N GLY A 192 -3.42 5.50 -13.27
CA GLY A 192 -2.27 4.61 -13.45
C GLY A 192 -1.23 5.11 -14.47
N THR A 193 -1.28 6.35 -14.90
CA THR A 193 -0.32 6.89 -15.90
C THR A 193 0.27 8.23 -15.49
N THR A 194 -0.46 9.05 -14.74
CA THR A 194 0.03 10.34 -14.25
C THR A 194 0.90 10.15 -13.02
N LEU A 195 2.21 10.34 -13.17
CA LEU A 195 3.16 10.33 -12.05
C LEU A 195 2.90 11.54 -11.15
N ILE A 196 2.72 11.29 -9.85
CA ILE A 196 2.59 12.32 -8.81
C ILE A 196 3.99 12.70 -8.32
N THR A 197 4.68 11.72 -7.73
CA THR A 197 6.01 11.86 -7.14
C THR A 197 6.62 10.49 -6.84
N THR A 198 7.87 10.48 -6.39
CA THR A 198 8.56 9.30 -5.85
C THR A 198 8.75 9.52 -4.35
N SER A 199 8.39 8.53 -3.54
CA SER A 199 8.64 8.59 -2.09
C SER A 199 10.13 8.57 -1.75
N THR A 200 10.47 9.08 -0.57
CA THR A 200 11.82 9.03 -0.02
C THR A 200 12.19 7.61 0.45
N ALA A 201 13.45 7.42 0.85
CA ALA A 201 13.94 6.17 1.42
C ALA A 201 13.24 5.80 2.75
N GLU A 202 12.69 6.79 3.46
CA GLU A 202 11.89 6.61 4.68
C GLU A 202 10.40 6.37 4.39
N ALA A 203 10.05 6.11 3.12
CA ALA A 203 8.69 5.93 2.65
C ALA A 203 7.78 7.15 2.88
N LYS A 204 8.29 8.38 2.75
CA LYS A 204 7.48 9.60 2.87
C LYS A 204 7.25 10.24 1.51
N LEU A 205 6.17 11.00 1.32
CA LEU A 205 6.11 11.90 0.16
C LEU A 205 7.09 13.05 0.39
N PRO A 206 7.80 13.52 -0.65
CA PRO A 206 8.83 14.53 -0.49
C PRO A 206 8.22 15.90 -0.17
N SER A 207 8.83 16.66 0.75
CA SER A 207 8.33 17.97 1.20
C SER A 207 8.60 19.12 0.24
N SER A 208 9.60 18.97 -0.63
CA SER A 208 9.97 20.00 -1.61
C SER A 208 9.17 19.86 -2.91
N ASN A 209 8.59 20.97 -3.36
CA ASN A 209 7.80 21.04 -4.60
C ASN A 209 8.58 20.58 -5.85
N GLY A 210 9.91 20.74 -5.86
CA GLY A 210 10.76 20.33 -6.99
C GLY A 210 10.83 18.80 -7.22
N ASN A 211 10.37 18.01 -6.24
CA ASN A 211 10.33 16.55 -6.33
C ASN A 211 8.95 16.02 -6.77
N TRP A 212 8.02 16.91 -7.12
CA TRP A 212 6.67 16.55 -7.59
C TRP A 212 6.55 16.81 -9.07
N THR A 213 5.92 15.88 -9.78
CA THR A 213 5.58 16.05 -11.19
C THR A 213 4.14 16.57 -11.34
N ASN A 214 3.22 16.07 -10.51
CA ASN A 214 1.82 16.47 -10.51
C ASN A 214 1.24 16.46 -9.09
N ASN A 215 0.14 17.18 -8.86
CA ASN A 215 -0.65 17.04 -7.63
C ASN A 215 -1.46 15.72 -7.62
N ILE A 216 -1.99 15.32 -6.46
CA ILE A 216 -2.74 14.06 -6.32
C ILE A 216 -4.13 14.18 -6.96
N SER A 217 -4.82 15.29 -6.71
CA SER A 217 -6.18 15.57 -7.20
C SER A 217 -6.44 17.08 -7.22
N PHE A 218 -7.51 17.52 -7.87
CA PHE A 218 -7.96 18.93 -7.83
C PHE A 218 -8.86 19.25 -6.63
N GLN A 219 -9.14 18.27 -5.77
CA GLN A 219 -9.80 18.53 -4.49
C GLN A 219 -8.90 19.36 -3.56
N THR A 220 -9.52 20.14 -2.69
CA THR A 220 -8.81 21.17 -1.92
C THR A 220 -8.42 20.75 -0.51
N GLU A 221 -9.12 19.77 0.08
CA GLU A 221 -8.92 19.39 1.49
C GLU A 221 -9.14 17.89 1.68
N ALA A 222 -8.20 17.26 2.39
CA ALA A 222 -8.29 15.85 2.77
C ALA A 222 -7.69 15.64 4.17
N TRP A 223 -8.36 14.85 5.02
CA TRP A 223 -7.83 14.49 6.33
C TRP A 223 -6.51 13.73 6.19
N THR A 224 -5.55 14.05 7.05
CA THR A 224 -4.21 13.44 7.06
C THR A 224 -3.72 13.12 8.46
N GLY A 225 -3.98 13.96 9.46
CA GLY A 225 -3.46 13.79 10.81
C GLY A 225 -1.95 13.94 10.98
N PHE A 226 -1.25 14.52 10.00
CA PHE A 226 0.20 14.70 10.03
C PHE A 226 0.59 16.18 10.13
N THR A 227 1.69 16.43 10.82
CA THR A 227 2.48 17.65 10.67
C THR A 227 3.41 17.54 9.45
N ALA A 228 4.11 18.63 9.12
CA ALA A 228 4.97 18.70 7.94
C ALA A 228 6.09 17.64 7.97
N ASP A 229 6.53 17.22 9.15
CA ASP A 229 7.61 16.25 9.34
C ASP A 229 7.13 14.80 9.39
N TRP A 230 5.86 14.55 9.05
CA TRP A 230 5.18 13.25 9.16
C TRP A 230 5.09 12.73 10.60
N THR A 231 5.12 13.64 11.56
CA THR A 231 4.81 13.32 12.96
C THR A 231 3.33 13.57 13.21
N ILE A 232 2.82 12.91 14.24
CA ILE A 232 1.47 13.17 14.74
C ILE A 232 1.68 13.92 16.04
N GLN A 233 1.29 15.19 16.10
CA GLN A 233 1.50 15.98 17.30
C GLN A 233 0.58 15.43 18.40
N THR A 234 1.17 15.17 19.57
CA THR A 234 0.47 14.93 20.82
C THR A 234 0.77 16.15 21.67
N ILE A 235 -0.02 17.22 21.54
CA ILE A 235 0.28 18.46 22.28
C ILE A 235 -0.01 18.27 23.77
N THR A 236 -1.05 17.52 24.10
CA THR A 236 -1.35 17.01 25.44
C THR A 236 -2.20 15.75 25.31
N LEU A 237 -2.52 15.08 26.41
CA LEU A 237 -3.22 13.77 26.48
C LEU A 237 -4.60 13.70 25.80
N ILE A 238 -5.08 14.79 25.21
CA ILE A 238 -6.46 14.95 24.72
C ILE A 238 -6.48 15.51 23.28
N ASP A 239 -5.37 16.06 22.79
CA ASP A 239 -5.28 16.70 21.48
C ASP A 239 -4.41 15.86 20.55
N ASN A 240 -5.01 14.82 19.99
CA ASN A 240 -4.46 14.10 18.86
C ASN A 240 -5.00 14.77 17.59
N TYR A 241 -4.12 15.30 16.73
CA TYR A 241 -4.50 15.86 15.43
C TYR A 241 -5.04 14.82 14.42
N ALA A 242 -5.45 13.67 14.92
CA ALA A 242 -6.12 12.62 14.19
C ALA A 242 -7.56 12.45 14.64
N CYS A 243 -8.25 13.48 15.15
CA CYS A 243 -9.65 13.35 15.58
C CYS A 243 -9.90 12.21 16.58
N ASP A 244 -9.02 12.11 17.59
CA ASP A 244 -8.98 11.00 18.54
C ASP A 244 -8.91 9.63 17.82
N ASN A 245 -7.85 9.45 17.03
CA ASN A 245 -7.66 8.29 16.15
C ASN A 245 -8.83 8.01 15.20
N TRP A 246 -9.46 9.07 14.73
CA TRP A 246 -10.52 9.07 13.75
C TRP A 246 -11.79 8.40 14.24
N THR A 247 -12.09 8.54 15.52
CA THR A 247 -13.30 8.03 16.17
C THR A 247 -14.25 9.14 16.60
N VAL A 248 -13.83 10.41 16.49
CA VAL A 248 -14.61 11.57 16.92
C VAL A 248 -14.94 12.47 15.73
N GLY A 249 -16.24 12.69 15.51
CA GLY A 249 -16.77 13.46 14.39
C GLY A 249 -17.91 14.41 14.77
N ASN A 250 -18.11 14.68 16.05
CA ASN A 250 -19.18 15.53 16.57
C ASN A 250 -18.72 16.51 17.67
N ASN A 251 -17.44 16.46 18.06
CA ASN A 251 -16.89 17.29 19.13
C ASN A 251 -16.20 18.54 18.56
N LEU A 252 -16.65 19.71 18.99
CA LEU A 252 -16.14 21.02 18.54
C LEU A 252 -14.77 21.42 19.13
N SER A 253 -14.25 20.64 20.08
CA SER A 253 -12.96 20.87 20.73
C SER A 253 -11.86 19.91 20.27
N VAL A 254 -12.20 18.86 19.51
CA VAL A 254 -11.22 17.91 18.96
C VAL A 254 -10.89 18.32 17.53
N GLU A 255 -9.60 18.36 17.20
CA GLU A 255 -9.12 18.79 15.90
C GLU A 255 -8.38 17.70 15.13
N GLY A 256 -8.46 17.79 13.80
CA GLY A 256 -7.72 16.95 12.87
C GLY A 256 -6.82 17.81 11.99
N HIS A 257 -5.66 17.31 11.62
CA HIS A 257 -4.85 17.90 10.55
C HIS A 257 -5.35 17.43 9.18
N TYR A 258 -5.33 18.35 8.22
CA TYR A 258 -5.70 18.09 6.84
C TYR A 258 -4.60 18.58 5.90
N GLY A 259 -4.56 18.03 4.70
CA GLY A 259 -3.70 18.47 3.60
C GLY A 259 -4.52 18.98 2.41
N ASN A 260 -3.84 19.52 1.42
CA ASN A 260 -4.43 19.99 0.18
C ASN A 260 -4.00 19.11 -1.01
N PRO A 261 -4.87 18.23 -1.53
CA PRO A 261 -4.53 17.34 -2.64
C PRO A 261 -4.12 18.05 -3.94
N SER A 262 -4.53 19.30 -4.13
CA SER A 262 -4.19 20.12 -5.29
C SER A 262 -2.81 20.77 -5.20
N SER A 263 -2.17 20.69 -4.02
CA SER A 263 -0.83 21.19 -3.79
C SER A 263 0.25 20.18 -4.18
N THR A 264 1.49 20.64 -4.09
CA THR A 264 2.70 19.82 -4.12
C THR A 264 3.54 20.13 -2.89
N GLY A 265 4.44 19.23 -2.52
CA GLY A 265 5.24 19.37 -1.31
C GLY A 265 4.43 19.16 -0.02
N ALA A 266 4.95 19.70 1.09
CA ALA A 266 4.44 19.42 2.44
C ALA A 266 2.95 19.77 2.65
N SER A 267 2.46 20.81 1.97
CA SER A 267 1.05 21.21 2.03
C SER A 267 0.09 20.12 1.55
N THR A 268 0.58 19.11 0.81
CA THR A 268 -0.21 17.96 0.39
C THR A 268 -0.68 17.12 1.56
N TRP A 269 0.05 17.06 2.68
CA TRP A 269 -0.38 16.30 3.87
C TRP A 269 -0.43 17.13 5.15
N SER A 270 0.18 18.31 5.17
CA SER A 270 0.30 19.14 6.37
C SER A 270 -0.15 20.56 6.10
N GLY A 271 -1.44 20.78 6.24
CA GLY A 271 -2.07 22.08 6.38
C GLY A 271 -2.21 22.49 7.85
N SER A 272 -3.33 23.13 8.17
CA SER A 272 -3.67 23.52 9.55
C SER A 272 -4.51 22.43 10.22
N SER A 273 -5.02 22.70 11.42
CA SER A 273 -6.00 21.89 12.10
C SER A 273 -7.42 22.43 11.85
N ARG A 274 -8.40 21.53 11.87
CA ARG A 274 -9.82 21.85 11.78
C ARG A 274 -10.59 21.01 12.76
N ASN A 275 -11.72 21.57 13.20
CA ASN A 275 -12.59 20.83 14.07
C ASN A 275 -13.17 19.58 13.38
N CYS A 276 -13.09 18.44 14.07
CA CYS A 276 -13.49 17.16 13.53
C CYS A 276 -15.00 17.03 13.26
N GLY A 277 -15.86 17.85 13.84
CA GLY A 277 -17.31 17.73 13.69
C GLY A 277 -17.99 18.69 12.72
N GLN A 278 -17.33 19.76 12.27
CA GLN A 278 -17.96 20.79 11.43
C GLN A 278 -17.68 20.64 9.95
N VAL A 279 -16.53 20.06 9.60
CA VAL A 279 -16.08 19.95 8.21
C VAL A 279 -16.12 18.51 7.77
N GLN A 280 -16.37 18.32 6.47
CA GLN A 280 -16.27 17.02 5.82
C GLN A 280 -15.14 17.08 4.81
N TYR A 281 -14.10 16.29 5.04
CA TYR A 281 -12.97 16.20 4.13
C TYR A 281 -12.84 14.79 3.57
N SER A 282 -12.30 14.72 2.36
CA SER A 282 -11.93 13.48 1.73
C SER A 282 -10.73 12.85 2.44
N ILE A 283 -10.33 11.64 2.03
CA ILE A 283 -9.10 11.00 2.52
C ILE A 283 -8.24 10.55 1.33
N TYR A 284 -6.93 10.48 1.56
CA TYR A 284 -6.01 9.86 0.62
C TYR A 284 -6.03 8.35 0.77
N CYS A 285 -6.08 7.62 -0.35
CA CYS A 285 -6.11 6.17 -0.38
C CYS A 285 -4.94 5.65 -1.20
N VAL A 286 -4.16 4.74 -0.62
CA VAL A 286 -2.90 4.24 -1.17
C VAL A 286 -2.98 2.74 -1.45
N LEU A 287 -2.61 2.34 -2.66
CA LEU A 287 -2.51 0.93 -3.03
C LEU A 287 -1.44 0.21 -2.20
N GLN A 288 -1.81 -0.90 -1.59
CA GLN A 288 -0.94 -1.78 -0.81
C GLN A 288 -0.34 -2.89 -1.67
#